data_AF-A0A1W6UN78-F1
#
_entry.id   AF-A0A1W6UN78-F1
#
_cell.length_a   1.000
_cell.length_b   1.000
_cell.length_c   1.000
_cell.angle_alpha   90.00
_cell.angle_beta   90.00
_cell.angle_gamma   90.00
#
_symmetry.space_group_name_H-M   'P 1'
#
loop_
_entity.id
_entity.type
_entity.pdbx_description
1 polymer ?
#
loop_
_entity_poly.entity_id
_entity_poly.type
_entity_poly.pdbx_seq_one_letter_code
_entity_poly.pdbx_strand_id
1 'polypeptide(L)'
;MIYVRIVNANEIGIRKGGKSKRAGSFLMVSKKCLSFLPEQNPEIPDSTIEVQYISPNGQEMGLVDYVWHNKALHEDKSTRNEHRLYFTRSLDSDSYIEPDDIVIMKRVIESNFNGLKLFLFKKEKDKEYYSIFKLISGKSHSIIEETGIDYIDNYQFSVKGLPNVYIDDNSTSSKNIHDIPLEPSDKDIIAPSAASMIENLRSLGYSTEEAIADIIDNSISANAINIDIEMKWHGGQSYIAICDDGHGMDEAELIQAMRPGSKNPRATRESSDLGRFGMGMKSASFSLGKELTVFTKKNGSNSLRRWDLDVVSDLNEWKVLKNQSPDSKFNYAPECSSGTVVLIESLDRMMSLNGSGNMISDEDFYSLLGKVKFHLSLVFHRYITQNKVTITINKRKISPFDPHFGCFSSEGSDKSIINDNVSISSFIVPKESDLSVPIKRKLKKEVGFNQLQGVYIYRGDRIISYGGWLNLGRRHSMKINDDYALGRVVVELENSEDKNWQIDIKKSTAHPPLNMLPSLNRAAETVRKLSLEKVKMGTSRNRKVENHEGIWSKTDNEIKVDRTNSLYRIIASDSKVGEQFIEYIKSLEEKLPL
;
A
#
# COMPACT_ATOMS: atom_id res chain seq x y z
N MET A 1 22.79 5.72 27.67
CA MET A 1 21.81 5.59 28.79
C MET A 1 20.81 4.51 28.43
N ILE A 2 20.50 3.62 29.38
CA ILE A 2 19.57 2.49 29.17
C ILE A 2 18.51 2.46 30.28
N TYR A 3 17.30 2.05 29.94
CA TYR A 3 16.20 1.87 30.88
C TYR A 3 16.04 0.39 31.20
N VAL A 4 16.24 0.03 32.48
CA VAL A 4 16.13 -1.34 32.98
C VAL A 4 14.83 -1.50 33.72
N ARG A 5 14.09 -2.59 33.47
CA ARG A 5 12.80 -2.90 34.09
C ARG A 5 12.73 -4.38 34.48
N ILE A 6 12.40 -4.67 35.73
CA ILE A 6 11.95 -6.00 36.14
C ILE A 6 10.46 -6.11 35.81
N VAL A 7 10.09 -7.18 35.10
CA VAL A 7 8.71 -7.43 34.66
C VAL A 7 7.90 -8.00 35.80
N ASN A 8 6.75 -7.39 36.08
CA ASN A 8 5.85 -7.85 37.13
C ASN A 8 4.79 -8.81 36.59
N ALA A 9 4.30 -9.75 37.42
CA ALA A 9 3.28 -10.71 36.99
C ALA A 9 1.97 -10.07 36.45
N ASN A 10 1.60 -8.89 36.99
CA ASN A 10 0.41 -8.16 36.55
C ASN A 10 0.57 -7.43 35.21
N GLU A 11 1.81 -7.23 34.74
CA GLU A 11 2.14 -6.59 33.46
C GLU A 11 1.91 -7.56 32.28
N ILE A 12 2.04 -8.86 32.50
CA ILE A 12 1.86 -9.91 31.48
C ILE A 12 0.54 -10.69 31.62
N GLY A 13 -0.47 -10.05 32.23
CA GLY A 13 -1.83 -10.60 32.29
C GLY A 13 -2.03 -11.78 33.26
N ILE A 14 -1.08 -12.07 34.16
CA ILE A 14 -1.21 -13.12 35.17
C ILE A 14 -1.87 -12.54 36.43
N ARG A 15 -3.17 -12.79 36.63
CA ARG A 15 -3.88 -12.45 37.87
C ARG A 15 -3.62 -13.51 38.95
N LYS A 16 -3.32 -13.09 40.18
CA LYS A 16 -3.32 -14.00 41.35
C LYS A 16 -4.74 -14.59 41.53
N GLY A 17 -4.90 -15.90 41.32
CA GLY A 17 -6.10 -16.63 41.76
C GLY A 17 -7.07 -17.20 40.72
N GLY A 18 -6.63 -17.58 39.50
CA GLY A 18 -7.44 -18.48 38.67
C GLY A 18 -7.31 -18.32 37.16
N LYS A 19 -7.57 -19.43 36.44
CA LYS A 19 -7.54 -19.57 34.98
C LYS A 19 -8.59 -18.64 34.33
N SER A 20 -8.16 -17.50 33.81
CA SER A 20 -9.02 -16.54 33.09
C SER A 20 -8.21 -15.79 32.04
N LYS A 21 -8.84 -15.55 30.88
CA LYS A 21 -8.31 -14.93 29.64
C LYS A 21 -7.32 -13.80 29.91
N ARG A 22 -6.11 -13.87 29.32
CA ARG A 22 -5.08 -12.82 29.37
C ARG A 22 -5.67 -11.48 28.88
N ALA A 23 -5.83 -10.51 29.78
CA ALA A 23 -5.91 -9.11 29.40
C ALA A 23 -4.53 -8.69 28.86
N GLY A 24 -4.48 -7.85 27.83
CA GLY A 24 -3.28 -7.61 27.02
C GLY A 24 -2.01 -7.33 27.83
N SER A 25 -0.90 -7.94 27.40
CA SER A 25 0.43 -7.80 28.01
C SER A 25 1.00 -6.40 27.76
N PHE A 26 1.50 -5.73 28.79
CA PHE A 26 2.12 -4.40 28.72
C PHE A 26 3.28 -4.28 29.72
N LEU A 27 4.27 -3.43 29.45
CA LEU A 27 5.28 -3.04 30.45
C LEU A 27 4.94 -1.66 31.02
N MET A 28 5.01 -1.48 32.34
CA MET A 28 4.85 -0.16 32.91
C MET A 28 6.12 0.69 32.72
N VAL A 29 5.90 1.95 32.35
CA VAL A 29 6.93 2.96 32.28
C VAL A 29 6.87 3.81 33.54
N SER A 30 8.00 3.91 34.24
CA SER A 30 8.09 4.75 35.43
C SER A 30 8.02 6.23 35.08
N LYS A 31 7.32 7.02 35.91
CA LYS A 31 7.29 8.49 35.81
C LYS A 31 8.68 9.13 35.91
N LYS A 32 9.64 8.47 36.57
CA LYS A 32 11.03 8.94 36.67
C LYS A 32 11.84 8.71 35.39
N CYS A 33 11.27 7.99 34.43
CA CYS A 33 11.94 7.57 33.20
C CYS A 33 11.23 8.07 31.95
N LEU A 34 10.27 9.00 32.08
CA LEU A 34 9.48 9.49 30.92
C LEU A 34 10.35 10.21 29.89
N SER A 35 11.41 10.90 30.33
CA SER A 35 12.37 11.56 29.44
C SER A 35 13.11 10.59 28.51
N PHE A 36 13.11 9.29 28.83
CA PHE A 36 13.68 8.25 27.99
C PHE A 36 12.83 7.98 26.74
N LEU A 37 11.52 8.23 26.80
CA LEU A 37 10.57 7.99 25.72
C LEU A 37 10.12 9.32 25.08
N PRO A 38 9.46 9.28 23.90
CA PRO A 38 8.86 10.46 23.31
C PRO A 38 7.88 11.16 24.26
N GLU A 39 7.77 12.48 24.16
CA GLU A 39 6.88 13.27 25.00
C GLU A 39 5.41 13.00 24.65
N GLN A 40 4.59 12.78 25.67
CA GLN A 40 3.16 12.46 25.55
C GLN A 40 2.30 13.72 25.62
N ASN A 41 1.14 13.73 24.94
CA ASN A 41 0.23 14.87 25.01
C ASN A 41 -0.68 14.77 26.26
N PRO A 42 -0.56 15.69 27.24
CA PRO A 42 -1.34 15.64 28.48
C PRO A 42 -2.82 15.92 28.33
N GLU A 43 -3.26 16.51 27.22
CA GLU A 43 -4.64 16.92 26.97
C GLU A 43 -5.49 15.81 26.33
N ILE A 44 -4.85 14.70 25.93
CA ILE A 44 -5.52 13.58 25.26
C ILE A 44 -5.70 12.43 26.26
N PRO A 45 -6.93 11.96 26.54
CA PRO A 45 -7.13 10.74 27.30
C PRO A 45 -6.53 9.56 26.53
N ASP A 46 -5.70 8.77 27.20
CA ASP A 46 -4.97 7.64 26.61
C ASP A 46 -4.06 8.04 25.43
N SER A 47 -3.33 9.16 25.57
CA SER A 47 -2.35 9.63 24.58
C SER A 47 -1.41 8.48 24.19
N THR A 48 -1.37 8.16 22.90
CA THR A 48 -0.69 6.98 22.36
C THR A 48 0.31 7.39 21.30
N ILE A 49 1.55 6.92 21.43
CA ILE A 49 2.65 7.14 20.49
C ILE A 49 3.21 5.78 20.08
N GLU A 50 3.24 5.48 18.79
CA GLU A 50 3.92 4.29 18.29
C GLU A 50 5.43 4.49 18.34
N VAL A 51 6.12 3.57 19.01
CA VAL A 51 7.58 3.54 19.10
C VAL A 51 8.07 2.31 18.36
N GLN A 52 9.00 2.48 17.43
CA GLN A 52 9.66 1.34 16.79
C GLN A 52 10.53 0.61 17.80
N TYR A 53 10.56 -0.72 17.74
CA TYR A 53 11.50 -1.50 18.53
C TYR A 53 12.17 -2.60 17.71
N ILE A 54 13.39 -2.94 18.11
CA ILE A 54 14.10 -4.14 17.70
C ILE A 54 13.91 -5.18 18.80
N SER A 55 13.38 -6.34 18.42
CA SER A 55 13.12 -7.48 19.31
C SER A 55 14.38 -7.95 20.05
N PRO A 56 14.27 -8.61 21.22
CA PRO A 56 15.43 -9.04 21.99
C PRO A 56 16.39 -10.01 21.28
N ASN A 57 15.90 -10.81 20.32
CA ASN A 57 16.74 -11.65 19.47
C ASN A 57 17.36 -10.90 18.27
N GLY A 58 17.04 -9.63 18.08
CA GLY A 58 17.55 -8.81 16.99
C GLY A 58 17.05 -9.20 15.59
N GLN A 59 16.09 -10.12 15.48
CA GLN A 59 15.65 -10.66 14.19
C GLN A 59 14.45 -9.92 13.60
N GLU A 60 13.67 -9.26 14.45
CA GLU A 60 12.42 -8.60 14.06
C GLU A 60 12.40 -7.13 14.50
N MET A 61 11.89 -6.28 13.62
CA MET A 61 11.47 -4.92 13.97
C MET A 61 9.95 -4.91 14.13
N GLY A 62 9.47 -4.25 15.17
CA GLY A 62 8.04 -4.13 15.47
C GLY A 62 7.67 -2.74 15.97
N LEU A 63 6.38 -2.56 16.24
CA LEU A 63 5.82 -1.35 16.86
C LEU A 63 5.27 -1.69 18.24
N VAL A 64 5.56 -0.82 19.21
CA VAL A 64 4.99 -0.84 20.55
C VAL A 64 4.21 0.45 20.79
N ASP A 65 3.00 0.32 21.31
CA ASP A 65 2.18 1.49 21.66
C ASP A 65 2.62 2.01 23.02
N TYR A 66 3.25 3.19 23.05
CA TYR A 66 3.50 3.92 24.28
C TYR A 66 2.25 4.74 24.62
N VAL A 67 1.54 4.34 25.66
CA VAL A 67 0.24 4.91 26.05
C VAL A 67 0.34 5.55 27.43
N TRP A 68 -0.15 6.78 27.56
CA TRP A 68 -0.40 7.42 28.84
C TRP A 68 -1.88 7.40 29.19
N HIS A 69 -2.26 6.54 30.12
CA HIS A 69 -3.59 6.55 30.70
C HIS A 69 -3.73 7.72 31.67
N ASN A 70 -4.23 8.86 31.19
CA ASN A 70 -4.40 10.04 32.03
C ASN A 70 -5.74 10.00 32.77
N LYS A 71 -5.72 9.50 34.01
CA LYS A 71 -6.91 9.41 34.88
C LYS A 71 -7.70 10.73 34.97
N ALA A 72 -7.04 11.88 34.93
CA ALA A 72 -7.70 13.17 35.12
C ALA A 72 -8.69 13.53 34.00
N LEU A 73 -8.57 12.89 32.83
CA LEU A 73 -9.39 13.13 31.65
C LEU A 73 -10.44 12.03 31.41
N HIS A 74 -10.54 11.04 32.31
CA HIS A 74 -11.52 9.96 32.20
C HIS A 74 -12.66 10.15 33.22
N GLU A 75 -13.91 10.02 32.77
CA GLU A 75 -15.09 10.07 33.64
C GLU A 75 -15.18 8.84 34.57
N ASP A 76 -14.60 7.71 34.15
CA ASP A 76 -14.55 6.48 34.94
C ASP A 76 -13.43 6.51 36.00
N LYS A 77 -13.80 6.31 37.28
CA LYS A 77 -12.87 6.28 38.42
C LYS A 77 -11.92 5.07 38.43
N SER A 78 -12.17 4.07 37.58
CA SER A 78 -11.39 2.82 37.48
C SER A 78 -10.04 3.00 36.77
N THR A 79 -9.89 4.01 35.90
CA THR A 79 -8.66 4.29 35.16
C THR A 79 -7.57 4.82 36.09
N ARG A 80 -6.34 4.35 35.93
CA ARG A 80 -5.17 4.77 36.73
C ARG A 80 -4.30 5.74 35.95
N ASN A 81 -3.62 6.66 36.64
CA ASN A 81 -2.69 7.60 36.01
C ASN A 81 -1.31 6.96 35.82
N GLU A 82 -1.10 6.29 34.69
CA GLU A 82 0.10 5.48 34.44
C GLU A 82 0.48 5.42 32.96
N HIS A 83 1.77 5.17 32.72
CA HIS A 83 2.34 5.03 31.39
C HIS A 83 2.66 3.57 31.11
N ARG A 84 2.31 3.09 29.91
CA ARG A 84 2.42 1.68 29.54
C ARG A 84 2.97 1.54 28.13
N LEU A 85 3.72 0.47 27.89
CA LEU A 85 4.17 0.02 26.58
C LEU A 85 3.40 -1.27 26.24
N TYR A 86 2.50 -1.21 25.27
CA TYR A 86 1.74 -2.36 24.81
C TYR A 86 2.44 -3.00 23.61
N PHE A 87 2.93 -4.21 23.82
CA PHE A 87 3.55 -4.97 22.75
C PHE A 87 2.44 -5.65 21.93
N THR A 88 2.44 -5.36 20.63
CA THR A 88 1.57 -6.10 19.69
C THR A 88 2.01 -7.57 19.65
N ARG A 89 1.10 -8.48 19.25
CA ARG A 89 1.17 -9.94 19.43
C ARG A 89 2.41 -10.66 18.87
N SER A 90 3.38 -9.99 18.24
CA SER A 90 4.61 -10.60 17.71
C SER A 90 5.61 -11.02 18.80
N LEU A 91 5.65 -10.33 19.95
CA LEU A 91 6.40 -10.79 21.14
C LEU A 91 5.64 -11.88 21.94
N ASP A 92 4.40 -12.18 21.54
CA ASP A 92 3.42 -12.95 22.30
C ASP A 92 3.12 -14.31 21.63
N SER A 93 3.92 -14.74 20.64
CA SER A 93 3.94 -16.11 20.13
C SER A 93 4.60 -17.01 21.17
N ASP A 94 3.81 -17.38 22.19
CA ASP A 94 4.08 -18.36 23.22
C ASP A 94 5.49 -18.31 23.85
N SER A 95 5.60 -17.51 24.92
CA SER A 95 6.57 -17.62 26.03
C SER A 95 7.84 -16.75 25.98
N TYR A 96 7.78 -15.53 25.42
CA TYR A 96 8.98 -14.68 25.39
C TYR A 96 9.33 -14.04 26.73
N ILE A 97 8.39 -13.52 27.53
CA ILE A 97 8.67 -12.80 28.80
C ILE A 97 7.88 -13.39 29.98
N GLU A 98 8.55 -13.66 31.10
CA GLU A 98 8.01 -14.25 32.33
C GLU A 98 8.09 -13.25 33.50
N PRO A 99 7.31 -13.44 34.59
CA PRO A 99 7.48 -12.63 35.80
C PRO A 99 8.92 -12.70 36.31
N ASP A 100 9.42 -11.58 36.82
CA ASP A 100 10.78 -11.38 37.32
C ASP A 100 11.88 -11.35 36.25
N ASP A 101 11.58 -11.52 34.96
CA ASP A 101 12.55 -11.26 33.91
C ASP A 101 12.98 -9.78 33.90
N ILE A 102 14.21 -9.52 33.44
CA ILE A 102 14.70 -8.16 33.24
C ILE A 102 14.62 -7.81 31.76
N VAL A 103 13.91 -6.73 31.45
CA VAL A 103 13.91 -6.09 30.14
C VAL A 103 14.77 -4.84 30.19
N ILE A 104 15.79 -4.78 29.34
CA ILE A 104 16.58 -3.57 29.11
C ILE A 104 16.13 -2.95 27.80
N MET A 105 15.90 -1.64 27.83
CA MET A 105 15.58 -0.81 26.68
C MET A 105 16.72 0.17 26.46
N LYS A 106 17.31 0.15 25.26
CA LYS A 106 18.26 1.17 24.78
C LYS A 106 17.55 2.02 23.74
N ARG A 107 17.56 3.34 23.89
CA ARG A 107 17.04 4.23 22.86
C ARG A 107 18.10 4.38 21.78
N VAL A 108 17.73 4.14 20.54
CA VAL A 108 18.62 4.25 19.37
C VAL A 108 18.07 5.32 18.46
N ILE A 109 18.92 6.29 18.11
CA ILE A 109 18.61 7.38 17.18
C ILE A 109 19.71 7.38 16.13
N GLU A 110 19.41 6.80 14.98
CA GLU A 110 20.26 6.73 13.79
C GLU A 110 19.53 7.34 12.59
N SER A 111 20.22 7.55 11.48
CA SER A 111 19.70 8.29 10.31
C SER A 111 18.35 7.77 9.79
N ASN A 112 18.03 6.49 10.02
CA ASN A 112 16.80 5.83 9.57
C ASN A 112 16.02 5.10 10.68
N PHE A 113 16.43 5.22 11.95
CA PHE A 113 15.78 4.52 13.07
C PHE A 113 15.73 5.41 14.32
N ASN A 114 14.54 5.61 14.88
CA ASN A 114 14.33 6.31 16.14
C ASN A 114 13.38 5.47 16.99
N GLY A 115 13.96 4.63 17.84
CA GLY A 115 13.21 3.58 18.52
C GLY A 115 13.95 2.96 19.68
N LEU A 116 13.50 1.78 20.11
CA LEU A 116 14.03 1.04 21.24
C LEU A 116 14.70 -0.25 20.77
N LYS A 117 15.92 -0.52 21.19
CA LYS A 117 16.49 -1.86 21.15
C LYS A 117 16.20 -2.54 22.48
N LEU A 118 15.52 -3.69 22.42
CA LEU A 118 15.18 -4.47 23.61
C LEU A 118 16.25 -5.53 23.86
N PHE A 119 16.48 -5.83 25.14
CA PHE A 119 17.23 -7.00 25.58
C PHE A 119 16.44 -7.66 26.70
N LEU A 120 16.45 -8.98 26.72
CA LEU A 120 15.71 -9.76 27.70
C LEU A 120 16.66 -10.69 28.43
N PHE A 121 16.61 -10.67 29.76
CA PHE A 121 17.37 -11.53 30.64
C PHE A 121 16.43 -12.32 31.54
N LYS A 122 16.45 -13.64 31.37
CA LYS A 122 15.70 -14.64 32.11
C LYS A 122 16.35 -14.92 33.46
N LYS A 123 15.59 -14.78 34.54
CA LYS A 123 16.07 -14.94 35.93
C LYS A 123 16.82 -16.25 36.20
N GLU A 124 16.36 -17.34 35.61
CA GLU A 124 16.91 -18.69 35.85
C GLU A 124 17.79 -19.22 34.71
N LYS A 125 17.92 -18.49 33.59
CA LYS A 125 18.66 -18.97 32.40
C LYS A 125 19.91 -18.15 32.07
N ASP A 126 19.89 -16.85 32.36
CA ASP A 126 21.00 -15.96 32.00
C ASP A 126 21.94 -15.73 33.17
N LYS A 127 23.24 -15.98 32.95
CA LYS A 127 24.28 -15.90 33.98
C LYS A 127 24.48 -14.46 34.47
N GLU A 128 24.18 -13.50 33.62
CA GLU A 128 24.35 -12.07 33.80
C GLU A 128 23.20 -11.43 34.58
N TYR A 129 22.08 -12.14 34.75
CA TYR A 129 20.86 -11.61 35.38
C TYR A 129 21.14 -10.96 36.75
N TYR A 130 21.86 -11.66 37.64
CA TYR A 130 22.11 -11.16 38.99
C TYR A 130 23.06 -9.94 39.02
N SER A 131 23.94 -9.82 38.03
CA SER A 131 24.81 -8.65 37.89
C SER A 131 23.97 -7.42 37.52
N ILE A 132 23.06 -7.56 36.55
CA ILE A 132 22.12 -6.49 36.17
C ILE A 132 21.17 -6.15 37.32
N PHE A 133 20.67 -7.16 38.03
CA PHE A 133 19.78 -6.99 39.18
C PHE A 133 20.44 -6.20 40.32
N LYS A 134 21.76 -6.33 40.52
CA LYS A 134 22.51 -5.52 41.49
C LYS A 134 22.59 -4.05 41.07
N LEU A 135 22.71 -3.75 39.78
CA LEU A 135 22.80 -2.37 39.27
C LEU A 135 21.54 -1.55 39.56
N ILE A 136 20.37 -2.19 39.57
CA ILE A 136 19.09 -1.53 39.92
C ILE A 136 18.86 -1.42 41.44
N SER A 137 19.80 -1.88 42.28
CA SER A 137 19.83 -1.66 43.74
C SER A 137 18.51 -2.01 44.45
N GLY A 138 17.89 -3.12 44.08
CA GLY A 138 16.62 -3.59 44.67
C GLY A 138 15.37 -2.83 44.22
N LYS A 139 15.46 -1.92 43.24
CA LYS A 139 14.32 -1.25 42.62
C LYS A 139 13.77 -2.09 41.47
N SER A 140 12.49 -1.92 41.15
CA SER A 140 11.84 -2.57 39.99
C SER A 140 12.27 -1.98 38.64
N HIS A 141 12.97 -0.84 38.64
CA HIS A 141 13.43 -0.16 37.43
C HIS A 141 14.53 0.86 37.73
N SER A 142 15.35 1.19 36.74
CA SER A 142 16.32 2.30 36.81
C SER A 142 16.71 2.78 35.42
N ILE A 143 17.22 4.01 35.32
CA ILE A 143 18.04 4.44 34.18
C ILE A 143 19.49 4.39 34.65
N ILE A 144 20.36 3.78 33.86
CA ILE A 144 21.79 3.66 34.15
C ILE A 144 22.61 4.04 32.92
N GLU A 145 23.85 4.47 33.17
CA GLU A 145 24.82 4.71 32.12
C GLU A 145 25.23 3.40 31.45
N GLU A 146 25.55 3.50 30.17
CA GLU A 146 25.77 2.34 29.30
C GLU A 146 27.08 1.61 29.60
N THR A 147 28.08 2.35 30.07
CA THR A 147 29.39 1.86 30.55
C THR A 147 29.30 0.95 31.77
N GLY A 148 28.12 0.74 32.35
CA GLY A 148 27.88 -0.20 33.45
C GLY A 148 27.51 -1.62 33.00
N ILE A 149 27.37 -1.88 31.69
CA ILE A 149 26.91 -3.16 31.14
C ILE A 149 27.73 -3.59 29.90
N ASP A 150 28.94 -4.11 30.12
CA ASP A 150 29.89 -4.52 29.06
C ASP A 150 29.38 -5.60 28.10
N TYR A 151 28.32 -6.32 28.45
CA TYR A 151 27.75 -7.42 27.65
C TYR A 151 26.69 -6.96 26.64
N ILE A 152 26.17 -5.72 26.72
CA ILE A 152 25.19 -5.20 25.73
C ILE A 152 25.84 -4.97 24.36
N ASP A 153 27.14 -4.63 24.32
CA ASP A 153 27.88 -4.36 23.09
C ASP A 153 28.40 -5.64 22.40
N ASN A 154 28.53 -6.74 23.13
CA ASN A 154 28.96 -8.05 22.60
C ASN A 154 27.83 -8.86 21.93
N TYR A 155 26.56 -8.48 22.11
CA TYR A 155 25.43 -9.04 21.35
C TYR A 155 25.28 -8.32 20.00
N GLN A 156 26.26 -8.54 19.12
CA GLN A 156 26.14 -8.17 17.72
C GLN A 156 25.26 -9.18 16.98
N PHE A 157 24.12 -8.72 16.46
CA PHE A 157 23.35 -9.45 15.48
C PHE A 157 23.26 -8.64 14.19
N SER A 158 23.55 -9.32 13.07
CA SER A 158 23.27 -8.84 11.73
C SER A 158 21.77 -8.85 11.48
N VAL A 159 21.16 -7.68 11.44
CA VAL A 159 19.84 -7.52 10.81
C VAL A 159 20.07 -7.71 9.31
N LYS A 160 19.36 -8.66 8.66
CA LYS A 160 19.34 -8.70 7.18
C LYS A 160 18.80 -7.36 6.68
N GLY A 161 19.70 -6.47 6.25
CA GLY A 161 19.34 -5.15 5.71
C GLY A 161 20.05 -3.94 6.34
N LEU A 162 20.88 -4.09 7.38
CA LEU A 162 21.78 -3.03 7.85
C LEU A 162 23.20 -3.59 8.02
N PRO A 163 24.26 -2.90 7.56
CA PRO A 163 25.63 -3.39 7.70
C PRO A 163 26.07 -3.37 9.17
N ASN A 164 26.69 -4.47 9.62
CA ASN A 164 27.41 -4.51 10.89
C ASN A 164 28.62 -3.57 10.82
N VAL A 165 28.79 -2.68 11.81
CA VAL A 165 30.05 -1.96 12.01
C VAL A 165 30.42 -2.03 13.49
N TYR A 166 31.56 -2.67 13.77
CA TYR A 166 32.30 -2.57 15.03
C TYR A 166 32.96 -1.19 15.13
N ILE A 167 32.99 -0.61 16.33
CA ILE A 167 33.97 0.42 16.68
C ILE A 167 34.69 -0.04 17.95
N ASP A 168 36.02 -0.12 17.83
CA ASP A 168 36.95 -0.30 18.93
C ASP A 168 37.20 1.08 19.56
N ASP A 169 37.00 1.17 20.86
CA ASP A 169 37.01 2.42 21.63
C ASP A 169 38.42 2.71 22.11
N ASN A 170 39.08 3.69 21.48
CA ASN A 170 40.12 4.49 22.13
C ASN A 170 40.42 5.75 21.31
N SER A 171 39.80 6.86 21.69
CA SER A 171 40.53 8.04 22.19
C SER A 171 39.68 9.31 22.09
N THR A 172 39.84 10.09 23.14
CA THR A 172 39.27 11.39 23.44
C THR A 172 39.49 12.46 22.37
N SER A 173 38.47 13.33 22.26
CA SER A 173 38.41 14.62 21.57
C SER A 173 38.14 14.56 20.06
N SER A 174 36.96 15.00 19.63
CA SER A 174 36.72 15.26 18.21
C SER A 174 36.04 16.61 17.98
N LYS A 175 36.75 17.41 17.20
CA LYS A 175 36.21 18.48 16.36
C LYS A 175 35.13 17.89 15.43
N ASN A 176 34.15 18.69 15.03
CA ASN A 176 33.10 18.28 14.08
C ASN A 176 33.71 17.56 12.86
N ILE A 177 33.29 16.32 12.63
CA ILE A 177 33.82 15.40 11.60
C ILE A 177 33.60 15.93 10.17
N HIS A 178 32.71 16.92 9.98
CA HIS A 178 32.42 17.51 8.68
C HIS A 178 33.48 18.51 8.15
N ASP A 179 34.45 18.92 8.98
CA ASP A 179 35.44 19.95 8.63
C ASP A 179 36.84 19.40 8.28
N ILE A 180 37.00 18.08 8.16
CA ILE A 180 38.28 17.47 7.76
C ILE A 180 38.27 17.28 6.23
N PRO A 181 39.15 17.96 5.47
CA PRO A 181 39.31 17.69 4.05
C PRO A 181 39.84 16.27 3.87
N LEU A 182 39.04 15.39 3.27
CA LEU A 182 39.46 14.04 2.91
C LEU A 182 40.38 14.11 1.68
N GLU A 183 41.59 13.57 1.79
CA GLU A 183 42.52 13.42 0.67
C GLU A 183 41.94 12.46 -0.38
N PRO A 184 42.24 12.64 -1.69
CA PRO A 184 41.69 11.80 -2.76
C PRO A 184 42.00 10.30 -2.61
N SER A 185 43.07 9.94 -1.90
CA SER A 185 43.47 8.56 -1.60
C SER A 185 42.60 7.86 -0.56
N ASP A 186 41.76 8.60 0.17
CA ASP A 186 40.93 8.07 1.27
C ASP A 186 39.49 7.75 0.81
N LYS A 187 39.26 7.69 -0.50
CA LYS A 187 37.91 7.52 -1.08
C LYS A 187 37.89 6.48 -2.19
N ASP A 188 37.09 5.45 -1.98
CA ASP A 188 36.63 4.58 -3.05
C ASP A 188 35.33 5.13 -3.65
N ILE A 189 35.27 5.26 -4.98
CA ILE A 189 34.03 5.57 -5.70
C ILE A 189 33.30 4.25 -5.97
N ILE A 190 32.37 3.89 -5.08
CA ILE A 190 31.55 2.68 -5.22
C ILE A 190 30.29 3.02 -6.04
N ALA A 191 30.46 3.24 -7.35
CA ALA A 191 29.33 3.42 -8.25
C ALA A 191 28.50 2.12 -8.35
N PRO A 192 27.15 2.20 -8.39
CA PRO A 192 26.34 1.01 -8.56
C PRO A 192 26.61 0.34 -9.91
N SER A 193 26.69 -0.99 -9.92
CA SER A 193 26.71 -1.78 -11.15
C SER A 193 25.49 -1.43 -12.01
N ALA A 194 25.74 -1.03 -13.25
CA ALA A 194 24.68 -0.66 -14.18
C ALA A 194 23.76 -1.85 -14.47
N ALA A 195 24.36 -3.03 -14.73
CA ALA A 195 23.62 -4.27 -14.98
C ALA A 195 22.69 -4.63 -13.81
N SER A 196 23.25 -4.69 -12.58
CA SER A 196 22.49 -5.07 -11.39
C SER A 196 21.38 -4.07 -11.06
N MET A 197 21.66 -2.78 -11.18
CA MET A 197 20.69 -1.74 -10.87
C MET A 197 19.55 -1.69 -11.91
N ILE A 198 19.85 -1.92 -13.19
CA ILE A 198 18.81 -2.00 -14.22
C ILE A 198 17.90 -3.21 -14.01
N GLU A 199 18.43 -4.38 -13.66
CA GLU A 199 17.58 -5.55 -13.35
C GLU A 199 16.67 -5.32 -12.14
N ASN A 200 17.14 -4.57 -11.13
CA ASN A 200 16.29 -4.13 -10.03
C ASN A 200 15.19 -3.17 -10.50
N LEU A 201 15.50 -2.21 -11.37
CA LEU A 201 14.51 -1.27 -11.94
C LEU A 201 13.47 -1.99 -12.82
N ARG A 202 13.89 -3.01 -13.59
CA ARG A 202 13.01 -3.88 -14.39
C ARG A 202 12.01 -4.65 -13.54
N SER A 203 12.35 -4.91 -12.28
CA SER A 203 11.61 -5.82 -11.40
C SER A 203 10.72 -5.11 -10.38
N LEU A 204 10.42 -3.82 -10.58
CA LEU A 204 9.54 -3.02 -9.71
C LEU A 204 8.05 -3.43 -9.75
N GLY A 205 7.69 -4.39 -10.61
CA GLY A 205 6.35 -5.00 -10.62
C GLY A 205 5.27 -4.08 -11.19
N TYR A 206 5.55 -3.39 -12.30
CA TYR A 206 4.53 -2.73 -13.09
C TYR A 206 3.69 -3.76 -13.85
N SER A 207 2.37 -3.56 -13.88
CA SER A 207 1.54 -4.08 -14.96
C SER A 207 1.72 -3.24 -16.24
N THR A 208 1.32 -3.77 -17.40
CA THR A 208 1.44 -3.06 -18.68
C THR A 208 0.69 -1.74 -18.69
N GLU A 209 -0.54 -1.74 -18.18
CA GLU A 209 -1.39 -0.56 -18.08
C GLU A 209 -0.83 0.51 -17.15
N GLU A 210 -0.21 0.13 -16.03
CA GLU A 210 0.46 1.07 -15.11
C GLU A 210 1.71 1.68 -15.74
N ALA A 211 2.51 0.86 -16.43
CA ALA A 211 3.73 1.34 -17.10
C ALA A 211 3.40 2.36 -18.20
N ILE A 212 2.39 2.08 -19.02
CA ILE A 212 1.92 3.03 -20.05
C ILE A 212 1.36 4.30 -19.39
N ALA A 213 0.56 4.17 -18.32
CA ALA A 213 0.01 5.34 -17.60
C ALA A 213 1.12 6.22 -16.99
N ASP A 214 2.18 5.62 -16.46
CA ASP A 214 3.32 6.35 -15.88
C ASP A 214 4.13 7.11 -16.94
N ILE A 215 4.18 6.60 -18.18
CA ILE A 215 4.78 7.32 -19.32
C ILE A 215 3.88 8.50 -19.73
N ILE A 216 2.57 8.29 -19.82
CA ILE A 216 1.58 9.34 -20.17
C ILE A 216 1.62 10.50 -19.17
N ASP A 217 1.86 10.24 -17.88
CA ASP A 217 2.02 11.31 -16.88
C ASP A 217 3.12 12.32 -17.28
N ASN A 218 4.18 11.86 -17.96
CA ASN A 218 5.23 12.75 -18.45
C ASN A 218 4.76 13.60 -19.63
N SER A 219 3.96 13.02 -20.54
CA SER A 219 3.35 13.77 -21.64
C SER A 219 2.40 14.86 -21.10
N ILE A 220 1.60 14.55 -20.07
CA ILE A 220 0.74 15.55 -19.39
C ILE A 220 1.60 16.63 -18.73
N SER A 221 2.67 16.24 -18.03
CA SER A 221 3.60 17.19 -17.40
C SER A 221 4.30 18.07 -18.43
N ALA A 222 4.48 17.58 -19.66
CA ALA A 222 5.01 18.32 -20.80
C ALA A 222 3.97 19.19 -21.53
N ASN A 223 2.76 19.31 -20.97
CA ASN A 223 1.61 20.03 -21.52
C ASN A 223 1.14 19.51 -22.89
N ALA A 224 1.28 18.21 -23.15
CA ALA A 224 0.72 17.59 -24.34
C ALA A 224 -0.82 17.61 -24.32
N ILE A 225 -1.41 17.90 -25.46
CA ILE A 225 -2.86 17.87 -25.69
C ILE A 225 -3.23 16.57 -26.38
N ASN A 226 -2.40 16.08 -27.30
CA ASN A 226 -2.64 14.86 -28.05
C ASN A 226 -1.57 13.83 -27.71
N ILE A 227 -2.03 12.65 -27.27
CA ILE A 227 -1.18 11.53 -26.90
C ILE A 227 -1.65 10.30 -27.68
N ASP A 228 -0.83 9.82 -28.62
CA ASP A 228 -1.12 8.64 -29.42
C ASP A 228 -0.24 7.47 -28.99
N ILE A 229 -0.90 6.36 -28.69
CA ILE A 229 -0.26 5.12 -28.28
C ILE A 229 -0.38 4.15 -29.44
N GLU A 230 0.75 3.70 -29.96
CA GLU A 230 0.79 2.65 -30.98
C GLU A 230 1.29 1.36 -30.34
N MET A 231 0.43 0.34 -30.33
CA MET A 231 0.76 -1.01 -29.87
C MET A 231 0.70 -1.94 -31.07
N LYS A 232 1.87 -2.47 -31.46
CA LYS A 232 1.98 -3.42 -32.57
C LYS A 232 2.48 -4.76 -32.06
N TRP A 233 1.77 -5.82 -32.44
CA TRP A 233 2.13 -7.20 -32.14
C TRP A 233 2.55 -7.91 -33.41
N HIS A 234 3.83 -8.25 -33.53
CA HIS A 234 4.40 -8.93 -34.70
C HIS A 234 5.68 -9.70 -34.33
N GLY A 235 5.57 -10.61 -33.36
CA GLY A 235 6.69 -11.43 -32.89
C GLY A 235 7.86 -10.58 -32.39
N GLY A 236 9.07 -10.84 -32.88
CA GLY A 236 10.26 -10.05 -32.55
C GLY A 236 10.22 -8.58 -32.98
N GLN A 237 9.22 -8.16 -33.76
CA GLN A 237 9.03 -6.78 -34.21
C GLN A 237 7.89 -6.07 -33.44
N SER A 238 7.49 -6.61 -32.29
CA SER A 238 6.47 -6.00 -31.44
C SER A 238 7.03 -4.78 -30.72
N TYR A 239 6.22 -3.72 -30.62
CA TYR A 239 6.60 -2.49 -29.93
C TYR A 239 5.41 -1.78 -29.31
N ILE A 240 5.74 -0.89 -28.38
CA ILE A 240 4.83 0.12 -27.82
C ILE A 240 5.47 1.48 -28.04
N ALA A 241 4.79 2.37 -28.77
CA ALA A 241 5.19 3.75 -28.93
C ALA A 241 4.17 4.68 -28.25
N ILE A 242 4.64 5.65 -27.49
CA ILE A 242 3.83 6.73 -26.93
C ILE A 242 4.34 8.03 -27.54
N CYS A 243 3.50 8.69 -28.32
CA CYS A 243 3.81 9.90 -29.06
C CYS A 243 2.98 11.05 -28.50
N ASP A 244 3.63 12.15 -28.12
CA ASP A 244 2.96 13.35 -27.62
C ASP A 244 3.38 14.62 -28.36
N ASP A 245 2.53 15.63 -28.30
CA ASP A 245 2.75 16.97 -28.84
C ASP A 245 3.16 18.00 -27.78
N GLY A 246 3.80 17.54 -26.69
CA GLY A 246 4.29 18.40 -25.62
C GLY A 246 5.46 19.30 -26.05
N HIS A 247 6.05 20.00 -25.08
CA HIS A 247 7.13 20.96 -25.34
C HIS A 247 8.47 20.33 -25.79
N GLY A 248 8.61 19.01 -25.74
CA GLY A 248 9.84 18.28 -26.09
C GLY A 248 11.04 18.60 -25.20
N MET A 249 12.21 18.09 -25.57
CA MET A 249 13.47 18.30 -24.84
C MET A 249 14.61 18.64 -25.81
N ASP A 250 15.57 19.43 -25.37
CA ASP A 250 16.87 19.55 -26.04
C ASP A 250 17.81 18.38 -25.67
N GLU A 251 19.03 18.37 -26.23
CA GLU A 251 19.98 17.27 -26.00
C GLU A 251 20.40 17.13 -24.53
N ALA A 252 20.55 18.25 -23.82
CA ALA A 252 20.99 18.25 -22.43
C ALA A 252 19.85 17.80 -21.50
N GLU A 253 18.64 18.32 -21.72
CA GLU A 253 17.42 17.89 -21.06
C GLU A 253 17.18 16.40 -21.28
N LEU A 254 17.34 15.90 -22.50
CA LEU A 254 17.17 14.47 -22.82
C LEU A 254 18.21 13.60 -22.10
N ILE A 255 19.49 14.01 -22.05
CA ILE A 255 20.51 13.27 -21.29
C ILE A 255 20.13 13.19 -19.80
N GLN A 256 19.64 14.29 -19.21
CA GLN A 256 19.17 14.28 -17.82
C GLN A 256 17.91 13.43 -17.65
N ALA A 257 16.97 13.48 -18.60
CA ALA A 257 15.77 12.66 -18.57
C ALA A 257 16.10 11.15 -18.63
N MET A 258 17.14 10.77 -19.38
CA MET A 258 17.59 9.38 -19.49
C MET A 258 18.37 8.88 -18.28
N ARG A 259 18.97 9.77 -17.48
CA ARG A 259 19.73 9.40 -16.28
C ARG A 259 18.80 8.84 -15.18
N PRO A 260 19.08 7.65 -14.63
CA PRO A 260 18.35 7.14 -13.48
C PRO A 260 18.46 8.07 -12.25
N GLY A 261 17.33 8.31 -11.57
CA GLY A 261 17.31 9.18 -10.37
C GLY A 261 17.63 10.64 -10.66
N SER A 262 17.35 11.15 -11.86
CA SER A 262 17.74 12.50 -12.29
C SER A 262 17.03 13.65 -11.57
N LYS A 263 15.90 13.38 -10.90
CA LYS A 263 15.22 14.36 -10.05
C LYS A 263 15.50 14.05 -8.59
N ASN A 264 15.94 15.06 -7.83
CA ASN A 264 16.04 14.95 -6.39
C ASN A 264 14.62 14.88 -5.78
N PRO A 265 14.24 13.80 -5.07
CA PRO A 265 12.90 13.66 -4.48
C PRO A 265 12.59 14.66 -3.35
N ARG A 266 13.58 15.46 -2.94
CA ARG A 266 13.48 16.54 -1.94
C ARG A 266 13.45 17.94 -2.53
N ALA A 267 13.58 18.10 -3.86
CA ALA A 267 13.49 19.41 -4.50
C ALA A 267 12.03 19.94 -4.49
N THR A 268 11.86 21.26 -4.41
CA THR A 268 10.55 21.92 -4.55
C THR A 268 9.96 21.66 -5.93
N ARG A 269 8.67 21.33 -6.01
CA ARG A 269 7.99 20.91 -7.23
C ARG A 269 6.89 21.88 -7.62
N GLU A 270 6.66 22.02 -8.92
CA GLU A 270 5.48 22.70 -9.45
C GLU A 270 4.21 21.92 -9.11
N SER A 271 3.11 22.64 -8.91
CA SER A 271 1.80 22.05 -8.57
C SER A 271 1.22 21.17 -9.67
N SER A 272 1.73 21.26 -10.90
CA SER A 272 1.34 20.43 -12.04
C SER A 272 2.24 19.20 -12.28
N ASP A 273 3.36 19.05 -11.57
CA ASP A 273 4.30 17.94 -11.81
C ASP A 273 3.79 16.60 -11.24
N LEU A 274 3.51 15.64 -12.12
CA LEU A 274 3.01 14.31 -11.74
C LEU A 274 4.13 13.32 -11.37
N GLY A 275 5.41 13.62 -11.63
CA GLY A 275 6.56 12.69 -11.45
C GLY A 275 7.61 13.10 -10.40
N ARG A 276 7.79 12.29 -9.34
CA ARG A 276 8.64 12.63 -8.17
C ARG A 276 10.10 12.17 -8.25
N PHE A 277 10.32 10.93 -8.67
CA PHE A 277 11.60 10.24 -8.47
C PHE A 277 12.58 10.36 -9.65
N GLY A 278 12.11 10.92 -10.78
CA GLY A 278 12.88 10.90 -12.02
C GLY A 278 13.16 9.46 -12.49
N MET A 279 12.31 8.49 -12.11
CA MET A 279 12.50 7.07 -12.46
C MET A 279 11.39 6.48 -13.32
N GLY A 280 10.16 6.99 -13.19
CA GLY A 280 8.95 6.42 -13.78
C GLY A 280 9.09 5.94 -15.22
N MET A 281 9.44 6.83 -16.16
CA MET A 281 9.61 6.47 -17.58
C MET A 281 10.56 5.29 -17.78
N LYS A 282 11.73 5.29 -17.13
CA LYS A 282 12.75 4.25 -17.35
C LYS A 282 12.33 2.94 -16.73
N SER A 283 11.90 2.94 -15.46
CA SER A 283 11.41 1.73 -14.80
C SER A 283 10.18 1.14 -15.49
N ALA A 284 9.24 1.99 -15.92
CA ALA A 284 8.08 1.57 -16.70
C ALA A 284 8.50 0.93 -18.02
N SER A 285 9.34 1.59 -18.82
CA SER A 285 9.79 1.03 -20.11
C SER A 285 10.60 -0.25 -19.95
N PHE A 286 11.52 -0.30 -18.99
CA PHE A 286 12.32 -1.49 -18.72
C PHE A 286 11.47 -2.65 -18.19
N SER A 287 10.35 -2.39 -17.51
CA SER A 287 9.44 -3.48 -17.11
C SER A 287 8.75 -4.16 -18.31
N LEU A 288 8.69 -3.48 -19.47
CA LEU A 288 7.99 -3.95 -20.67
C LEU A 288 8.92 -4.58 -21.70
N GLY A 289 10.09 -3.98 -21.94
CA GLY A 289 11.04 -4.45 -22.95
C GLY A 289 12.49 -4.09 -22.64
N LYS A 290 13.41 -4.58 -23.48
CA LYS A 290 14.87 -4.40 -23.34
C LYS A 290 15.43 -3.19 -24.06
N GLU A 291 14.65 -2.57 -24.94
CA GLU A 291 15.08 -1.37 -25.65
C GLU A 291 14.11 -0.22 -25.35
N LEU A 292 14.66 0.90 -24.90
CA LEU A 292 13.94 2.16 -24.72
C LEU A 292 14.60 3.21 -25.59
N THR A 293 13.91 3.68 -26.62
CA THR A 293 14.33 4.82 -27.43
C THR A 293 13.45 6.02 -27.12
N VAL A 294 14.07 7.15 -26.79
CA VAL A 294 13.40 8.44 -26.66
C VAL A 294 13.86 9.32 -27.79
N PHE A 295 12.94 9.67 -28.69
CA PHE A 295 13.12 10.70 -29.69
C PHE A 295 12.32 11.93 -29.28
N THR A 296 12.88 13.12 -29.43
CA THR A 296 12.21 14.35 -28.99
C THR A 296 12.60 15.52 -29.88
N LYS A 297 11.66 16.45 -30.05
CA LYS A 297 11.78 17.62 -30.91
C LYS A 297 11.42 18.87 -30.11
N LYS A 298 12.33 19.84 -30.08
CA LYS A 298 12.15 21.14 -29.41
C LYS A 298 12.82 22.23 -30.25
N ASN A 299 12.09 23.31 -30.53
CA ASN A 299 12.60 24.47 -31.27
C ASN A 299 13.30 24.10 -32.61
N GLY A 300 12.73 23.14 -33.35
CA GLY A 300 13.28 22.67 -34.64
C GLY A 300 14.49 21.74 -34.54
N SER A 301 15.00 21.47 -33.34
CA SER A 301 16.09 20.51 -33.10
C SER A 301 15.54 19.15 -32.69
N ASN A 302 16.12 18.09 -33.25
CA ASN A 302 15.79 16.70 -32.92
C ASN A 302 16.89 16.09 -32.06
N SER A 303 16.51 15.37 -31.01
CA SER A 303 17.43 14.62 -30.16
C SER A 303 16.93 13.18 -29.97
N LEU A 304 17.86 12.23 -29.91
CA LEU A 304 17.54 10.83 -29.67
C LEU A 304 18.52 10.21 -28.67
N ARG A 305 17.99 9.40 -27.74
CA ARG A 305 18.78 8.52 -26.89
C ARG A 305 18.11 7.16 -26.79
N ARG A 306 18.92 6.11 -26.80
CA ARG A 306 18.48 4.72 -26.67
C ARG A 306 19.19 4.03 -25.51
N TRP A 307 18.40 3.44 -24.62
CA TRP A 307 18.84 2.40 -23.69
C TRP A 307 18.69 1.06 -24.40
N ASP A 308 19.77 0.30 -24.44
CA ASP A 308 19.82 -1.07 -24.91
C ASP A 308 20.36 -1.89 -23.74
N LEU A 309 19.49 -2.66 -23.10
CA LEU A 309 19.82 -3.26 -21.81
C LEU A 309 20.78 -4.43 -21.91
N ASP A 310 20.83 -5.10 -23.06
CA ASP A 310 21.82 -6.14 -23.31
C ASP A 310 23.21 -5.49 -23.43
N VAL A 311 23.34 -4.36 -24.14
CA VAL A 311 24.59 -3.57 -24.20
C VAL A 311 25.03 -3.09 -22.82
N VAL A 312 24.10 -2.60 -21.99
CA VAL A 312 24.43 -2.15 -20.63
C VAL A 312 24.86 -3.32 -19.75
N SER A 313 24.20 -4.48 -19.89
CA SER A 313 24.55 -5.68 -19.15
C SER A 313 25.96 -6.16 -19.51
N ASP A 314 26.26 -6.24 -20.81
CA ASP A 314 27.53 -6.74 -21.33
C ASP A 314 28.72 -5.84 -20.95
N LEU A 315 28.51 -4.52 -21.00
CA LEU A 315 29.55 -3.54 -20.65
C LEU A 315 29.58 -3.20 -19.15
N ASN A 316 28.49 -3.47 -18.42
CA ASN A 316 28.23 -3.02 -17.05
C ASN A 316 28.44 -1.51 -16.84
N GLU A 317 28.07 -0.70 -17.84
CA GLU A 317 28.27 0.75 -17.84
C GLU A 317 26.97 1.52 -18.08
N TRP A 318 26.84 2.69 -17.46
CA TRP A 318 25.71 3.60 -17.63
C TRP A 318 25.78 4.36 -18.96
N LYS A 319 25.67 3.64 -20.09
CA LYS A 319 25.75 4.19 -21.44
C LYS A 319 24.38 4.26 -22.12
N VAL A 320 24.09 5.43 -22.67
CA VAL A 320 22.98 5.65 -23.60
C VAL A 320 23.51 5.90 -24.99
N LEU A 321 22.89 5.26 -25.98
CA LEU A 321 23.29 5.34 -27.37
C LEU A 321 22.61 6.53 -28.06
N LYS A 322 23.24 7.07 -29.12
CA LYS A 322 22.70 8.19 -29.90
C LYS A 322 22.02 7.77 -31.22
N ASN A 323 22.07 6.49 -31.56
CA ASN A 323 21.49 5.91 -32.77
C ASN A 323 20.15 5.23 -32.50
N GLN A 324 19.33 5.14 -33.54
CA GLN A 324 18.13 4.30 -33.57
C GLN A 324 18.52 2.82 -33.53
N SER A 325 17.58 1.98 -33.10
CA SER A 325 17.73 0.53 -33.24
C SER A 325 17.74 0.16 -34.74
N PRO A 326 18.76 -0.56 -35.25
CA PRO A 326 18.84 -0.94 -36.67
C PRO A 326 17.63 -1.75 -37.14
N ASP A 327 17.02 -2.51 -36.24
CA ASP A 327 15.89 -3.39 -36.53
C ASP A 327 14.53 -2.71 -36.37
N SER A 328 14.53 -1.44 -35.90
CA SER A 328 13.31 -0.72 -35.62
C SER A 328 12.45 -0.55 -36.86
N LYS A 329 11.16 -0.83 -36.71
CA LYS A 329 10.15 -0.61 -37.76
C LYS A 329 9.28 0.62 -37.48
N PHE A 330 9.53 1.32 -36.38
CA PHE A 330 8.80 2.52 -36.02
C PHE A 330 9.37 3.75 -36.74
N ASN A 331 8.49 4.62 -37.25
CA ASN A 331 8.92 5.89 -37.81
C ASN A 331 8.99 6.95 -36.71
N TYR A 332 10.20 7.29 -36.30
CA TYR A 332 10.48 8.22 -35.21
C TYR A 332 10.11 9.68 -35.48
N ALA A 333 9.63 10.04 -36.67
CA ALA A 333 9.32 11.43 -37.01
C ALA A 333 7.91 11.83 -36.56
N PRO A 334 7.72 12.52 -35.42
CA PRO A 334 6.42 13.04 -35.05
C PRO A 334 6.03 14.17 -36.02
N GLU A 335 4.76 14.20 -36.44
CA GLU A 335 4.24 15.17 -37.42
C GLU A 335 4.11 16.61 -36.85
N CYS A 336 4.44 16.82 -35.57
CA CYS A 336 4.29 18.09 -34.86
C CYS A 336 5.55 18.97 -34.87
N SER A 337 5.38 20.25 -34.47
CA SER A 337 6.48 21.21 -34.31
C SER A 337 7.36 20.92 -33.09
N SER A 338 6.79 20.36 -32.03
CA SER A 338 7.46 19.88 -30.82
C SER A 338 6.75 18.64 -30.27
N GLY A 339 7.49 17.78 -29.57
CA GLY A 339 6.90 16.58 -28.99
C GLY A 339 7.93 15.53 -28.62
N THR A 340 7.46 14.43 -28.05
CA THR A 340 8.31 13.30 -27.65
C THR A 340 7.70 11.98 -28.11
N VAL A 341 8.54 11.07 -28.57
CA VAL A 341 8.24 9.67 -28.82
C VAL A 341 9.02 8.85 -27.81
N VAL A 342 8.31 8.09 -26.98
CA VAL A 342 8.87 7.03 -26.15
C VAL A 342 8.55 5.71 -26.82
N LEU A 343 9.57 5.06 -27.37
CA LEU A 343 9.46 3.77 -28.04
C LEU A 343 10.08 2.67 -27.18
N ILE A 344 9.33 1.58 -27.02
CA ILE A 344 9.76 0.39 -26.29
C ILE A 344 9.72 -0.79 -27.25
N GLU A 345 10.87 -1.43 -27.42
CA GLU A 345 11.08 -2.58 -28.30
C GLU A 345 11.64 -3.77 -27.51
N SER A 346 11.71 -4.94 -28.15
CA SER A 346 12.16 -6.18 -27.51
C SER A 346 11.34 -6.49 -26.24
N LEU A 347 10.02 -6.63 -26.41
CA LEU A 347 9.00 -6.81 -25.35
C LEU A 347 9.06 -8.20 -24.67
N ASP A 348 10.22 -8.53 -24.10
CA ASP A 348 10.57 -9.85 -23.55
C ASP A 348 9.72 -10.27 -22.33
N ARG A 349 9.25 -9.32 -21.51
CA ARG A 349 8.45 -9.62 -20.32
C ARG A 349 6.95 -9.71 -20.59
N MET A 350 6.47 -9.07 -21.64
CA MET A 350 5.07 -9.22 -22.08
C MET A 350 4.83 -10.59 -22.74
N MET A 351 5.86 -11.14 -23.38
CA MET A 351 5.85 -12.46 -24.02
C MET A 351 5.73 -13.63 -23.02
N SER A 352 6.00 -13.41 -21.72
CA SER A 352 6.08 -14.47 -20.71
C SER A 352 4.76 -14.75 -19.96
N LEU A 353 3.65 -14.11 -20.33
CA LEU A 353 2.35 -14.31 -19.65
C LEU A 353 1.86 -15.78 -19.68
N ASN A 354 2.38 -16.60 -20.60
CA ASN A 354 2.01 -18.01 -20.75
C ASN A 354 3.13 -19.01 -20.37
N GLY A 355 4.23 -18.57 -19.74
CA GLY A 355 5.30 -19.43 -19.21
C GLY A 355 6.01 -20.35 -20.23
N SER A 356 5.71 -20.24 -21.52
CA SER A 356 6.08 -21.22 -22.56
C SER A 356 7.03 -20.67 -23.63
N GLY A 357 7.45 -19.40 -23.53
CA GLY A 357 8.31 -18.77 -24.54
C GLY A 357 7.66 -18.59 -25.91
N ASN A 358 6.36 -18.89 -26.05
CA ASN A 358 5.60 -18.73 -27.29
C ASN A 358 5.11 -17.30 -27.46
N MET A 359 4.95 -16.86 -28.71
CA MET A 359 4.32 -15.58 -29.05
C MET A 359 2.93 -15.47 -28.39
N ILE A 360 2.62 -14.30 -27.82
CA ILE A 360 1.27 -13.96 -27.35
C ILE A 360 0.28 -14.20 -28.49
N SER A 361 -0.83 -14.88 -28.20
CA SER A 361 -1.90 -15.08 -29.17
C SER A 361 -2.59 -13.75 -29.51
N ASP A 362 -3.23 -13.66 -30.67
CA ASP A 362 -4.02 -12.46 -31.00
C ASP A 362 -5.09 -12.18 -29.91
N GLU A 363 -5.70 -13.23 -29.35
CA GLU A 363 -6.69 -13.13 -28.27
C GLU A 363 -6.10 -12.52 -26.99
N ASP A 364 -4.94 -13.00 -26.55
CA ASP A 364 -4.24 -12.48 -25.38
C ASP A 364 -3.84 -11.01 -25.58
N PHE A 365 -3.37 -10.65 -26.79
CA PHE A 365 -3.07 -9.28 -27.15
C PHE A 365 -4.31 -8.39 -27.11
N TYR A 366 -5.44 -8.83 -27.67
CA TYR A 366 -6.70 -8.06 -27.60
C TYR A 366 -7.25 -7.94 -26.17
N SER A 367 -7.06 -8.97 -25.34
CA SER A 367 -7.42 -8.94 -23.91
C SER A 367 -6.59 -7.88 -23.18
N LEU A 368 -5.27 -7.90 -23.39
CA LEU A 368 -4.35 -6.89 -22.84
C LEU A 368 -4.70 -5.48 -23.32
N LEU A 369 -4.95 -5.29 -24.62
CA LEU A 369 -5.36 -4.00 -25.20
C LEU A 369 -6.65 -3.50 -24.54
N GLY A 370 -7.59 -4.42 -24.23
CA GLY A 370 -8.80 -4.13 -23.47
C GLY A 370 -8.49 -3.58 -22.08
N LYS A 371 -7.62 -4.26 -21.33
CA LYS A 371 -7.18 -3.84 -19.98
C LYS A 371 -6.50 -2.47 -20.00
N VAL A 372 -5.54 -2.26 -20.90
CA VAL A 372 -4.85 -0.97 -21.07
C VAL A 372 -5.86 0.14 -21.37
N LYS A 373 -6.75 -0.08 -22.36
CA LYS A 373 -7.78 0.90 -22.71
C LYS A 373 -8.71 1.21 -21.53
N PHE A 374 -9.14 0.20 -20.79
CA PHE A 374 -10.00 0.38 -19.62
C PHE A 374 -9.29 1.20 -18.54
N HIS A 375 -8.07 0.80 -18.16
CA HIS A 375 -7.28 1.47 -17.14
C HIS A 375 -7.04 2.94 -17.50
N LEU A 376 -6.56 3.24 -18.70
CA LEU A 376 -6.34 4.62 -19.15
C LEU A 376 -7.65 5.43 -19.18
N SER A 377 -8.77 4.83 -19.59
CA SER A 377 -10.06 5.50 -19.55
C SER A 377 -10.52 5.87 -18.14
N LEU A 378 -10.09 5.11 -17.14
CA LEU A 378 -10.43 5.29 -15.74
C LEU A 378 -9.48 6.29 -15.07
N VAL A 379 -8.16 6.08 -15.13
CA VAL A 379 -7.22 6.89 -14.34
C VAL A 379 -7.06 8.32 -14.84
N PHE A 380 -7.26 8.55 -16.14
CA PHE A 380 -7.23 9.87 -16.77
C PHE A 380 -8.63 10.41 -17.09
N HIS A 381 -9.70 9.84 -16.52
CA HIS A 381 -11.07 10.16 -16.92
C HIS A 381 -11.41 11.65 -16.81
N ARG A 382 -10.90 12.35 -15.77
CA ARG A 382 -11.11 13.79 -15.58
C ARG A 382 -10.40 14.63 -16.63
N TYR A 383 -9.13 14.32 -16.92
CA TYR A 383 -8.37 15.00 -17.97
C TYR A 383 -9.04 14.89 -19.35
N ILE A 384 -9.53 13.69 -19.68
CA ILE A 384 -10.22 13.45 -20.96
C ILE A 384 -11.58 14.16 -20.98
N THR A 385 -12.35 14.10 -19.89
CA THR A 385 -13.68 14.74 -19.79
C THR A 385 -13.59 16.26 -19.88
N GLN A 386 -12.55 16.85 -19.28
CA GLN A 386 -12.29 18.30 -19.32
C GLN A 386 -11.63 18.75 -20.64
N ASN A 387 -11.43 17.85 -21.62
CA ASN A 387 -10.70 18.10 -22.86
C ASN A 387 -9.28 18.66 -22.65
N LYS A 388 -8.66 18.39 -21.50
CA LYS A 388 -7.25 18.74 -21.24
C LYS A 388 -6.31 17.88 -22.09
N VAL A 389 -6.69 16.62 -22.34
CA VAL A 389 -5.94 15.68 -23.18
C VAL A 389 -6.86 14.82 -24.04
N THR A 390 -6.39 14.45 -25.21
CA THR A 390 -6.96 13.40 -26.07
C THR A 390 -5.98 12.24 -26.14
N ILE A 391 -6.41 11.07 -25.69
CA ILE A 391 -5.62 9.83 -25.75
C ILE A 391 -6.20 8.91 -26.83
N THR A 392 -5.35 8.42 -27.72
CA THR A 392 -5.68 7.42 -28.74
C THR A 392 -4.82 6.17 -28.55
N ILE A 393 -5.39 4.99 -28.83
CA ILE A 393 -4.62 3.75 -29.00
C ILE A 393 -4.87 3.22 -30.40
N ASN A 394 -3.81 2.99 -31.18
CA ASN A 394 -3.88 2.58 -32.58
C ASN A 394 -4.86 3.47 -33.36
N LYS A 395 -4.70 4.79 -33.19
CA LYS A 395 -5.53 5.86 -33.78
C LYS A 395 -7.01 5.87 -33.36
N ARG A 396 -7.42 5.04 -32.38
CA ARG A 396 -8.79 5.04 -31.84
C ARG A 396 -8.85 5.81 -30.53
N LYS A 397 -9.69 6.84 -30.47
CA LYS A 397 -9.88 7.67 -29.27
C LYS A 397 -10.40 6.84 -28.09
N ILE A 398 -9.83 7.06 -26.91
CA ILE A 398 -10.33 6.52 -25.65
C ILE A 398 -11.43 7.46 -25.12
N SER A 399 -12.59 6.89 -24.78
CA SER A 399 -13.65 7.61 -24.06
C SER A 399 -13.43 7.48 -22.56
N PRO A 400 -13.64 8.54 -21.76
CA PRO A 400 -13.45 8.48 -20.31
C PRO A 400 -14.44 7.51 -19.67
N PHE A 401 -14.03 6.93 -18.55
CA PHE A 401 -14.88 6.11 -17.70
C PHE A 401 -14.89 6.70 -16.30
N ASP A 402 -15.97 7.43 -15.98
CA ASP A 402 -16.18 7.97 -14.64
C ASP A 402 -16.67 6.85 -13.69
N PRO A 403 -15.86 6.44 -12.69
CA PRO A 403 -16.24 5.39 -11.74
C PRO A 403 -17.34 5.83 -10.76
N HIS A 404 -17.70 7.11 -10.78
CA HIS A 404 -18.68 7.75 -9.91
C HIS A 404 -20.02 8.01 -10.62
N PHE A 405 -20.09 7.72 -11.93
CA PHE A 405 -21.31 7.84 -12.74
C PHE A 405 -22.03 9.21 -12.62
N GLY A 406 -21.26 10.29 -12.53
CA GLY A 406 -21.76 11.66 -12.39
C GLY A 406 -22.17 12.07 -10.97
N CYS A 407 -22.05 11.19 -9.97
CA CYS A 407 -22.47 11.47 -8.59
C CYS A 407 -21.43 12.25 -7.76
N PHE A 408 -20.20 12.43 -8.25
CA PHE A 408 -19.19 13.18 -7.51
C PHE A 408 -19.57 14.66 -7.33
N SER A 409 -20.35 15.22 -8.26
CA SER A 409 -20.82 16.61 -8.26
C SER A 409 -22.29 16.77 -7.84
N SER A 410 -23.00 15.71 -7.43
CA SER A 410 -24.40 15.83 -7.03
C SER A 410 -24.52 16.40 -5.61
N GLU A 411 -25.49 17.29 -5.40
CA GLU A 411 -25.94 17.76 -4.09
C GLU A 411 -26.21 16.55 -3.16
N GLY A 412 -25.56 16.51 -1.99
CA GLY A 412 -25.66 15.39 -1.03
C GLY A 412 -24.38 14.57 -0.82
N SER A 413 -23.24 14.97 -1.39
CA SER A 413 -21.94 14.44 -0.98
C SER A 413 -21.46 15.14 0.30
N ASP A 414 -21.18 14.37 1.35
CA ASP A 414 -20.55 14.90 2.57
C ASP A 414 -19.08 15.16 2.26
N LYS A 415 -18.75 16.39 1.84
CA LYS A 415 -17.38 16.84 1.65
C LYS A 415 -16.83 17.39 2.96
N SER A 416 -15.80 16.74 3.47
CA SER A 416 -15.01 17.17 4.63
C SER A 416 -13.63 17.64 4.17
N ILE A 417 -13.32 18.91 4.40
CA ILE A 417 -11.96 19.42 4.25
C ILE A 417 -11.20 19.02 5.52
N ILE A 418 -10.14 18.22 5.37
CA ILE A 418 -9.36 17.74 6.52
C ILE A 418 -8.23 18.72 6.83
N ASN A 419 -7.58 19.21 5.78
CA ASN A 419 -6.63 20.31 5.79
C ASN A 419 -6.58 20.96 4.40
N ASP A 420 -5.73 21.97 4.22
CA ASP A 420 -5.61 22.72 2.96
C ASP A 420 -5.25 21.83 1.76
N ASN A 421 -4.54 20.71 1.99
CA ASN A 421 -4.00 19.84 0.94
C ASN A 421 -4.80 18.54 0.72
N VAL A 422 -5.77 18.25 1.59
CA VAL A 422 -6.51 16.98 1.62
C VAL A 422 -7.99 17.19 1.89
N SER A 423 -8.83 16.71 0.96
CA SER A 423 -10.29 16.66 1.16
C SER A 423 -10.85 15.26 0.94
N ILE A 424 -11.90 14.93 1.70
CA ILE A 424 -12.60 13.65 1.63
C ILE A 424 -14.06 13.92 1.27
N SER A 425 -14.55 13.28 0.21
CA SER A 425 -15.97 13.27 -0.16
C SER A 425 -16.49 11.84 -0.07
N SER A 426 -17.71 11.66 0.44
CA SER A 426 -18.32 10.33 0.52
C SER A 426 -19.76 10.36 0.02
N PHE A 427 -20.12 9.37 -0.80
CA PHE A 427 -21.44 9.28 -1.45
C PHE A 427 -21.72 7.86 -1.94
N ILE A 428 -22.95 7.63 -2.42
CA ILE A 428 -23.36 6.36 -3.05
C ILE A 428 -23.71 6.57 -4.52
N VAL A 429 -23.45 5.57 -5.35
CA VAL A 429 -23.77 5.57 -6.79
C VAL A 429 -25.12 4.87 -7.09
N PRO A 430 -25.67 4.98 -8.32
CA PRO A 430 -26.82 4.19 -8.75
C PRO A 430 -26.54 2.69 -8.75
N LYS A 431 -27.59 1.85 -8.73
CA LYS A 431 -27.42 0.39 -8.85
C LYS A 431 -26.98 0.02 -10.25
N GLU A 432 -26.29 -1.11 -10.39
CA GLU A 432 -25.89 -1.62 -11.72
C GLU A 432 -27.09 -1.74 -12.66
N SER A 433 -28.26 -2.16 -12.16
CA SER A 433 -29.52 -2.25 -12.94
C SER A 433 -29.89 -0.95 -13.63
N ASP A 434 -29.63 0.17 -12.97
CA ASP A 434 -30.04 1.51 -13.36
C ASP A 434 -29.05 2.16 -14.34
N LEU A 435 -27.88 1.55 -14.52
CA LEU A 435 -26.87 2.01 -15.47
C LEU A 435 -27.27 1.69 -16.91
N SER A 436 -26.74 2.47 -17.85
CA SER A 436 -26.95 2.24 -19.28
C SER A 436 -26.37 0.91 -19.75
N VAL A 437 -26.96 0.32 -20.79
CA VAL A 437 -26.50 -0.97 -21.36
C VAL A 437 -25.00 -0.94 -21.76
N PRO A 438 -24.47 0.13 -22.40
CA PRO A 438 -23.05 0.21 -22.72
C PRO A 438 -22.14 0.16 -21.48
N ILE A 439 -22.51 0.85 -20.39
CA ILE A 439 -21.74 0.85 -19.13
C ILE A 439 -21.78 -0.55 -18.51
N LYS A 440 -22.97 -1.17 -18.40
CA LYS A 440 -23.11 -2.54 -17.88
C LYS A 440 -22.23 -3.55 -18.64
N ARG A 441 -22.21 -3.47 -19.97
CA ARG A 441 -21.37 -4.37 -20.80
C ARG A 441 -19.88 -4.14 -20.53
N LYS A 442 -19.45 -2.87 -20.40
CA LYS A 442 -18.06 -2.52 -20.07
C LYS A 442 -17.67 -3.03 -18.68
N LEU A 443 -18.53 -2.85 -17.68
CA LEU A 443 -18.33 -3.36 -16.33
C LEU A 443 -18.15 -4.88 -16.31
N LYS A 444 -19.08 -5.64 -16.91
CA LYS A 444 -19.01 -7.11 -16.95
C LYS A 444 -17.76 -7.64 -17.63
N LYS A 445 -17.28 -6.93 -18.65
CA LYS A 445 -16.12 -7.35 -19.44
C LYS A 445 -14.80 -7.05 -18.73
N GLU A 446 -14.66 -5.88 -18.12
CA GLU A 446 -13.33 -5.36 -17.74
C GLU A 446 -13.04 -5.38 -16.23
N VAL A 447 -14.03 -5.20 -15.33
CA VAL A 447 -13.73 -4.98 -13.89
C VAL A 447 -14.76 -5.55 -12.91
N GLY A 448 -16.04 -5.65 -13.27
CA GLY A 448 -17.13 -5.96 -12.35
C GLY A 448 -17.57 -4.73 -11.52
N PHE A 449 -18.88 -4.57 -11.33
CA PHE A 449 -19.43 -3.38 -10.65
C PHE A 449 -19.00 -3.29 -9.18
N ASN A 450 -18.94 -4.42 -8.48
CA ASN A 450 -18.57 -4.46 -7.07
C ASN A 450 -17.10 -4.13 -6.81
N GLN A 451 -16.20 -4.35 -7.77
CA GLN A 451 -14.78 -4.00 -7.66
C GLN A 451 -14.54 -2.49 -7.65
N LEU A 452 -15.50 -1.70 -8.13
CA LEU A 452 -15.45 -0.24 -8.08
C LEU A 452 -15.91 0.33 -6.73
N GLN A 453 -16.21 -0.51 -5.73
CA GLN A 453 -16.58 0.02 -4.42
C GLN A 453 -15.37 0.55 -3.64
N GLY A 454 -15.61 1.53 -2.77
CA GLY A 454 -14.66 1.92 -1.74
C GLY A 454 -13.91 3.21 -2.04
N VAL A 455 -12.62 3.24 -1.73
CA VAL A 455 -11.81 4.46 -1.68
C VAL A 455 -11.13 4.73 -3.02
N TYR A 456 -11.13 6.00 -3.41
CA TYR A 456 -10.49 6.53 -4.60
C TYR A 456 -9.57 7.67 -4.20
N ILE A 457 -8.30 7.59 -4.56
CA ILE A 457 -7.31 8.62 -4.27
C ILE A 457 -6.97 9.34 -5.56
N TYR A 458 -7.27 10.63 -5.60
CA TYR A 458 -6.94 11.52 -6.70
C TYR A 458 -5.77 12.41 -6.32
N ARG A 459 -4.90 12.66 -7.28
CA ARG A 459 -3.84 13.67 -7.20
C ARG A 459 -3.76 14.37 -8.54
N GLY A 460 -4.05 15.68 -8.55
CA GLY A 460 -4.07 16.50 -9.76
C GLY A 460 -4.92 15.87 -10.87
N ASP A 461 -6.21 15.64 -10.65
CA ASP A 461 -7.15 15.01 -11.61
C ASP A 461 -6.85 13.55 -12.03
N ARG A 462 -5.68 12.99 -11.70
CA ARG A 462 -5.32 11.58 -11.93
C ARG A 462 -5.74 10.71 -10.75
N ILE A 463 -6.35 9.56 -11.02
CA ILE A 463 -6.53 8.53 -9.99
C ILE A 463 -5.17 7.85 -9.74
N ILE A 464 -4.74 7.80 -8.48
CA ILE A 464 -3.55 7.06 -8.03
C ILE A 464 -3.92 5.64 -7.60
N SER A 465 -5.02 5.51 -6.86
CA SER A 465 -5.52 4.22 -6.40
C SER A 465 -7.04 4.25 -6.39
N TYR A 466 -7.67 3.13 -6.74
CA TYR A 466 -9.12 3.00 -6.81
C TYR A 466 -9.60 1.64 -6.34
N GLY A 467 -10.82 1.64 -5.81
CA GLY A 467 -11.49 0.42 -5.39
C GLY A 467 -10.94 -0.13 -4.07
N GLY A 468 -11.69 -1.06 -3.48
CA GLY A 468 -11.38 -1.60 -2.17
C GLY A 468 -11.43 -0.55 -1.06
N TRP A 469 -11.12 -0.96 0.16
CA TRP A 469 -11.31 -0.11 1.34
C TRP A 469 -10.00 0.26 2.04
N LEU A 470 -8.85 0.25 1.34
CA LEU A 470 -7.52 0.58 1.89
C LEU A 470 -7.20 -0.13 3.23
N ASN A 471 -7.66 -1.37 3.40
CA ASN A 471 -7.57 -2.10 4.66
C ASN A 471 -8.18 -1.36 5.87
N LEU A 472 -9.21 -0.54 5.66
CA LEU A 472 -9.95 0.13 6.74
C LEU A 472 -10.81 -0.87 7.54
N GLY A 473 -11.37 -0.39 8.66
CA GLY A 473 -12.15 -1.16 9.61
C GLY A 473 -11.31 -1.87 10.66
N ARG A 474 -11.97 -2.27 11.76
CA ARG A 474 -11.34 -2.99 12.86
C ARG A 474 -10.71 -4.29 12.33
N ARG A 475 -9.40 -4.47 12.53
CA ARG A 475 -8.63 -5.61 12.00
C ARG A 475 -8.76 -5.77 10.48
N HIS A 476 -8.81 -4.67 9.73
CA HIS A 476 -8.91 -4.67 8.27
C HIS A 476 -10.15 -5.43 7.74
N SER A 477 -11.25 -5.37 8.49
CA SER A 477 -12.49 -6.10 8.20
C SER A 477 -13.26 -5.56 6.99
N MET A 478 -12.94 -4.35 6.51
CA MET A 478 -13.62 -3.81 5.33
C MET A 478 -13.07 -4.45 4.06
N LYS A 479 -13.75 -5.53 3.63
CA LYS A 479 -13.49 -6.20 2.35
C LYS A 479 -14.53 -5.80 1.29
N ILE A 480 -14.19 -6.06 0.04
CA ILE A 480 -15.10 -5.92 -1.10
C ILE A 480 -16.24 -6.93 -0.93
N ASN A 481 -17.48 -6.44 -0.98
CA ASN A 481 -18.70 -7.24 -0.90
C ASN A 481 -19.84 -6.50 -1.66
N ASP A 482 -20.74 -7.23 -2.28
CA ASP A 482 -21.90 -6.72 -3.01
C ASP A 482 -22.82 -5.83 -2.16
N ASP A 483 -22.90 -6.08 -0.86
CA ASP A 483 -23.64 -5.23 0.11
C ASP A 483 -23.21 -3.76 0.05
N TYR A 484 -21.94 -3.52 -0.28
CA TYR A 484 -21.32 -2.19 -0.25
C TYR A 484 -20.93 -1.69 -1.65
N ALA A 485 -21.41 -2.35 -2.71
CA ALA A 485 -21.04 -2.05 -4.10
C ALA A 485 -21.29 -0.58 -4.51
N LEU A 486 -22.24 0.10 -3.85
CA LEU A 486 -22.62 1.48 -4.17
C LEU A 486 -21.72 2.53 -3.49
N GLY A 487 -20.97 2.17 -2.45
CA GLY A 487 -20.21 3.14 -1.66
C GLY A 487 -18.99 3.70 -2.40
N ARG A 488 -18.80 5.01 -2.33
CA ARG A 488 -17.60 5.72 -2.83
C ARG A 488 -17.08 6.66 -1.75
N VAL A 489 -15.77 6.61 -1.52
CA VAL A 489 -15.03 7.60 -0.74
C VAL A 489 -13.95 8.16 -1.68
N VAL A 490 -13.96 9.45 -1.92
CA VAL A 490 -12.99 10.13 -2.77
C VAL A 490 -12.09 10.97 -1.89
N VAL A 491 -10.78 10.78 -2.03
CA VAL A 491 -9.74 11.58 -1.39
C VAL A 491 -9.06 12.40 -2.48
N GLU A 492 -9.09 13.72 -2.36
CA GLU A 492 -8.31 14.62 -3.23
C GLU A 492 -7.03 15.02 -2.49
N LEU A 493 -5.88 14.85 -3.15
CA LEU A 493 -4.55 15.18 -2.64
C LEU A 493 -3.87 16.23 -3.51
N GLU A 494 -3.17 17.17 -2.87
CA GLU A 494 -2.14 17.96 -3.54
C GLU A 494 -0.81 17.21 -3.68
N ASN A 495 0.07 17.64 -4.60
CA ASN A 495 1.37 17.00 -4.83
C ASN A 495 2.30 17.03 -3.60
N SER A 496 2.09 17.96 -2.68
CA SER A 496 2.81 18.07 -1.40
C SER A 496 2.59 16.84 -0.50
N GLU A 497 1.46 16.14 -0.67
CA GLU A 497 1.05 15.02 0.17
C GLU A 497 1.63 13.66 -0.26
N ASP A 498 2.33 13.59 -1.40
CA ASP A 498 2.95 12.37 -1.93
C ASP A 498 3.76 11.61 -0.86
N LYS A 499 4.49 12.34 0.00
CA LYS A 499 5.33 11.73 1.05
C LYS A 499 4.49 11.17 2.20
N ASN A 500 3.50 11.93 2.64
CA ASN A 500 2.65 11.56 3.78
C ASN A 500 1.78 10.35 3.43
N TRP A 501 1.35 10.26 2.17
CA TRP A 501 0.55 9.16 1.64
C TRP A 501 1.38 8.01 1.07
N GLN A 502 2.71 8.07 1.20
CA GLN A 502 3.65 7.04 0.76
C GLN A 502 3.34 6.53 -0.66
N ILE A 503 3.05 7.45 -1.58
CA ILE A 503 2.69 7.09 -2.96
C ILE A 503 3.91 6.42 -3.61
N ASP A 504 3.71 5.21 -4.11
CA ASP A 504 4.78 4.42 -4.70
C ASP A 504 5.23 4.98 -6.06
N ILE A 505 6.38 4.52 -6.56
CA ILE A 505 6.96 5.00 -7.83
C ILE A 505 5.97 4.78 -8.99
N LYS A 506 5.20 3.68 -8.95
CA LYS A 506 4.23 3.29 -9.97
C LYS A 506 2.94 4.10 -9.93
N LYS A 507 2.70 4.87 -8.85
CA LYS A 507 1.47 5.67 -8.63
C LYS A 507 0.21 4.81 -8.77
N SER A 508 0.28 3.63 -8.16
CA SER A 508 -0.76 2.59 -8.18
C SER A 508 -1.27 2.31 -6.77
N THR A 509 -0.44 2.62 -5.77
CA THR A 509 -0.73 2.40 -4.35
C THR A 509 -0.49 3.70 -3.58
N ALA A 510 -1.30 3.89 -2.54
CA ALA A 510 -1.07 4.93 -1.56
C ALA A 510 -1.52 4.42 -0.20
N HIS A 511 -0.75 4.78 0.83
CA HIS A 511 -1.02 4.39 2.21
C HIS A 511 -1.40 5.63 3.01
N PRO A 512 -2.65 5.71 3.51
CA PRO A 512 -3.09 6.87 4.27
C PRO A 512 -2.25 7.00 5.56
N PRO A 513 -1.83 8.22 5.93
CA PRO A 513 -1.12 8.44 7.20
C PRO A 513 -2.07 8.22 8.39
N LEU A 514 -1.51 7.90 9.55
CA LEU A 514 -2.27 7.43 10.73
C LEU A 514 -3.33 8.44 11.19
N ASN A 515 -3.03 9.74 11.14
CA ASN A 515 -3.95 10.81 11.49
C ASN A 515 -5.17 10.89 10.56
N MET A 516 -5.12 10.32 9.36
CA MET A 516 -6.23 10.31 8.39
C MET A 516 -7.18 9.12 8.58
N LEU A 517 -6.72 8.05 9.26
CA LEU A 517 -7.51 6.82 9.43
C LEU A 517 -8.86 7.04 10.12
N PRO A 518 -9.02 7.87 11.17
CA PRO A 518 -10.33 8.08 11.80
C PRO A 518 -11.36 8.68 10.84
N SER A 519 -10.96 9.70 10.07
CA SER A 519 -11.82 10.37 9.10
C SER A 519 -12.20 9.45 7.94
N LEU A 520 -11.24 8.68 7.43
CA LEU A 520 -11.48 7.68 6.38
C LEU A 520 -12.39 6.54 6.86
N ASN A 521 -12.19 6.04 8.08
CA ASN A 521 -13.07 5.01 8.66
C ASN A 521 -14.49 5.53 8.80
N ARG A 522 -14.69 6.75 9.33
CA ARG A 522 -16.02 7.35 9.47
C ARG A 522 -16.71 7.49 8.10
N ALA A 523 -16.01 8.04 7.12
CA ALA A 523 -16.55 8.18 5.76
C ALA A 523 -16.93 6.81 5.15
N ALA A 524 -16.05 5.81 5.29
CA ALA A 524 -16.29 4.46 4.80
C ALA A 524 -17.47 3.76 5.50
N GLU A 525 -17.59 3.88 6.83
CA GLU A 525 -18.72 3.33 7.60
C GLU A 525 -20.05 3.95 7.17
N THR A 526 -20.09 5.27 7.00
CA THR A 526 -21.27 6.00 6.54
C THR A 526 -21.75 5.48 5.18
N VAL A 527 -20.88 5.45 4.16
CA VAL A 527 -21.30 5.00 2.82
C VAL A 527 -21.61 3.52 2.75
N ARG A 528 -20.98 2.68 3.57
CA ARG A 528 -21.30 1.25 3.68
C ARG A 528 -22.69 1.04 4.27
N LYS A 529 -23.06 1.81 5.30
CA LYS A 529 -24.41 1.78 5.87
C LYS A 529 -25.46 2.20 4.84
N LEU A 530 -25.22 3.32 4.16
CA LEU A 530 -26.13 3.83 3.10
C LEU A 530 -26.26 2.85 1.93
N SER A 531 -25.16 2.25 1.49
CA SER A 531 -25.18 1.23 0.43
C SER A 531 -26.02 0.03 0.86
N LEU A 532 -25.81 -0.49 2.07
CA LEU A 532 -26.53 -1.65 2.59
C LEU A 532 -28.05 -1.40 2.65
N GLU A 533 -28.45 -0.23 3.13
CA GLU A 533 -29.87 0.17 3.18
C GLU A 533 -30.48 0.23 1.76
N LYS A 534 -29.79 0.86 0.81
CA LYS A 534 -30.27 1.00 -0.58
C LYS A 534 -30.30 -0.32 -1.34
N VAL A 535 -29.34 -1.20 -1.11
CA VAL A 535 -29.32 -2.56 -1.69
C VAL A 535 -30.51 -3.36 -1.15
N LYS A 536 -30.74 -3.36 0.17
CA LYS A 536 -31.86 -4.07 0.83
C LYS A 536 -33.25 -3.53 0.47
N MET A 537 -33.41 -2.21 0.25
CA MET A 537 -34.69 -1.66 -0.20
C MET A 537 -35.13 -2.18 -1.58
N GLY A 538 -34.18 -2.58 -2.44
CA GLY A 538 -34.49 -3.17 -3.74
C GLY A 538 -35.00 -4.61 -3.66
N THR A 539 -34.49 -5.40 -2.72
CA THR A 539 -34.95 -6.78 -2.50
C THR A 539 -36.33 -6.84 -1.86
N SER A 540 -36.73 -5.86 -1.05
CA SER A 540 -38.10 -5.78 -0.52
C SER A 540 -39.16 -5.41 -1.56
N ARG A 541 -38.85 -4.63 -2.60
CA ARG A 541 -39.82 -4.32 -3.67
C ARG A 541 -40.05 -5.49 -4.64
N ASN A 542 -39.06 -6.38 -4.80
CA ASN A 542 -39.23 -7.64 -5.52
C ASN A 542 -39.78 -8.78 -4.64
N ARG A 543 -39.95 -8.56 -3.34
CA ARG A 543 -40.87 -9.34 -2.50
C ARG A 543 -42.28 -8.78 -2.63
N LYS A 544 -42.88 -8.92 -3.82
CA LYS A 544 -44.27 -9.40 -3.80
C LYS A 544 -44.16 -10.78 -3.18
N VAL A 545 -44.53 -10.86 -1.91
CA VAL A 545 -44.65 -12.10 -1.17
C VAL A 545 -45.69 -12.94 -1.90
N GLU A 546 -45.26 -13.79 -2.82
CA GLU A 546 -45.85 -15.12 -2.84
C GLU A 546 -45.44 -15.72 -1.49
N ASN A 547 -46.43 -16.00 -0.65
CA ASN A 547 -46.26 -16.70 0.62
C ASN A 547 -45.64 -18.07 0.31
N HIS A 548 -44.31 -18.13 0.22
CA HIS A 548 -43.61 -19.38 0.42
C HIS A 548 -43.61 -19.62 1.92
N GLU A 549 -44.47 -20.55 2.35
CA GLU A 549 -44.42 -21.14 3.69
C GLU A 549 -42.96 -21.49 4.03
N GLY A 550 -42.51 -21.10 5.23
CA GLY A 550 -41.14 -21.36 5.65
C GLY A 550 -40.81 -22.85 5.58
N ILE A 551 -39.57 -23.19 5.23
CA ILE A 551 -39.09 -24.58 5.19
C ILE A 551 -38.67 -25.06 6.60
N TRP A 552 -38.32 -24.13 7.49
CA TRP A 552 -37.80 -24.43 8.82
C TRP A 552 -38.66 -23.81 9.92
N SER A 553 -38.93 -24.60 10.96
CA SER A 553 -39.50 -24.24 12.24
C SER A 553 -38.37 -24.13 13.28
N LYS A 554 -38.32 -22.99 14.00
CA LYS A 554 -37.32 -22.75 15.04
C LYS A 554 -37.99 -22.63 16.40
N THR A 555 -37.52 -23.43 17.35
CA THR A 555 -37.80 -23.26 18.78
C THR A 555 -36.51 -22.91 19.52
N ASP A 556 -36.59 -22.46 20.77
CA ASP A 556 -35.43 -21.91 21.50
C ASP A 556 -34.23 -22.87 21.61
N ASN A 557 -34.43 -24.18 21.44
CA ASN A 557 -33.38 -25.20 21.53
C ASN A 557 -33.21 -26.10 20.30
N GLU A 558 -34.04 -25.98 19.24
CA GLU A 558 -33.98 -26.88 18.07
C GLU A 558 -34.44 -26.20 16.78
N ILE A 559 -33.79 -26.54 15.65
CA ILE A 559 -34.21 -26.19 14.28
C ILE A 559 -34.73 -27.47 13.61
N LYS A 560 -36.00 -27.46 13.17
CA LYS A 560 -36.66 -28.60 12.50
C LYS A 560 -37.33 -28.15 11.22
N VAL A 561 -37.58 -29.08 10.30
CA VAL A 561 -38.37 -28.81 9.09
C VAL A 561 -39.81 -28.47 9.49
N ASP A 562 -40.36 -27.43 8.88
CA ASP A 562 -41.75 -27.04 9.10
C ASP A 562 -42.70 -28.04 8.42
N ARG A 563 -43.29 -28.93 9.21
CA ARG A 563 -44.24 -29.95 8.72
C ARG A 563 -45.60 -29.37 8.32
N THR A 564 -45.84 -28.09 8.59
CA THR A 564 -47.03 -27.40 8.11
C THR A 564 -46.90 -26.92 6.66
N ASN A 565 -45.68 -26.92 6.12
CA ASN A 565 -45.39 -26.59 4.73
C ASN A 565 -46.13 -27.52 3.75
N SER A 566 -46.81 -26.93 2.78
CA SER A 566 -47.59 -27.59 1.73
C SER A 566 -46.77 -28.56 0.90
N LEU A 567 -45.52 -28.24 0.55
CA LEU A 567 -44.63 -29.15 -0.18
C LEU A 567 -44.25 -30.36 0.68
N TYR A 568 -43.97 -30.14 1.96
CA TYR A 568 -43.73 -31.24 2.89
C TYR A 568 -44.94 -32.17 2.94
N ARG A 569 -46.15 -31.62 3.09
CA ARG A 569 -47.39 -32.41 3.14
C ARG A 569 -47.64 -33.19 1.85
N ILE A 570 -47.46 -32.56 0.68
CA ILE A 570 -47.65 -33.21 -0.62
C ILE A 570 -46.72 -34.42 -0.76
N ILE A 571 -45.43 -34.23 -0.52
CA ILE A 571 -44.44 -35.30 -0.69
C ILE A 571 -44.60 -36.37 0.39
N ALA A 572 -44.84 -35.97 1.64
CA ALA A 572 -45.08 -36.91 2.75
C ALA A 572 -46.36 -37.75 2.55
N SER A 573 -47.36 -37.22 1.83
CA SER A 573 -48.60 -37.94 1.52
C SER A 573 -48.52 -38.83 0.28
N ASP A 574 -47.40 -38.81 -0.46
CA ASP A 574 -47.23 -39.63 -1.66
C ASP A 574 -47.04 -41.11 -1.31
N SER A 575 -47.91 -41.97 -1.84
CA SER A 575 -47.93 -43.41 -1.56
C SER A 575 -46.67 -44.19 -1.98
N LYS A 576 -45.81 -43.63 -2.85
CA LYS A 576 -44.60 -44.30 -3.34
C LYS A 576 -43.33 -43.83 -2.63
N VAL A 577 -43.27 -42.55 -2.25
CA VAL A 577 -42.03 -41.93 -1.73
C VAL A 577 -42.18 -41.28 -0.36
N GLY A 578 -43.39 -41.13 0.15
CA GLY A 578 -43.66 -40.38 1.39
C GLY A 578 -42.95 -40.95 2.61
N GLU A 579 -42.94 -42.26 2.78
CA GLU A 579 -42.31 -42.92 3.94
C GLU A 579 -40.78 -42.73 3.93
N GLN A 580 -40.14 -42.95 2.78
CA GLN A 580 -38.70 -42.74 2.60
C GLN A 580 -38.31 -41.26 2.77
N PHE A 581 -39.14 -40.35 2.27
CA PHE A 581 -38.94 -38.91 2.44
C PHE A 581 -39.02 -38.50 3.92
N ILE A 582 -40.00 -38.99 4.68
CA ILE A 582 -40.13 -38.70 6.11
C ILE A 582 -38.92 -39.23 6.89
N GLU A 583 -38.45 -40.43 6.57
CA GLU A 583 -37.29 -41.04 7.23
C GLU A 583 -35.98 -40.29 6.93
N TYR A 584 -35.80 -39.86 5.67
CA TYR A 584 -34.67 -39.03 5.26
C TYR A 584 -34.66 -37.69 6.01
N ILE A 585 -35.80 -37.01 6.10
CA ILE A 585 -35.91 -35.74 6.84
C ILE A 585 -35.60 -35.91 8.32
N LYS A 586 -36.04 -37.00 8.96
CA LYS A 586 -35.67 -37.31 10.36
C LYS A 586 -34.17 -37.51 10.53
N SER A 587 -33.53 -38.31 9.67
CA SER A 587 -32.07 -38.50 9.70
C SER A 587 -31.33 -37.20 9.44
N LEU A 588 -31.89 -36.27 8.65
CA LEU A 588 -31.30 -34.97 8.39
C LEU A 588 -31.38 -34.07 9.64
N GLU A 589 -32.54 -34.03 10.30
CA GLU A 589 -32.76 -33.30 11.56
C GLU A 589 -31.85 -33.80 12.70
N GLU A 590 -31.60 -35.11 12.79
CA GLU A 590 -30.71 -35.71 13.82
C GLU A 590 -29.21 -35.46 13.58
N LYS A 591 -28.81 -35.23 12.32
CA LYS A 591 -27.39 -35.09 11.94
C LYS A 591 -26.95 -33.65 11.69
N LEU A 592 -27.88 -32.70 11.74
CA LEU A 592 -27.55 -31.28 11.62
C LEU A 592 -26.91 -30.79 12.93
N PRO A 593 -25.66 -30.31 12.91
CA PRO A 593 -25.07 -29.67 14.08
C PRO A 593 -25.78 -28.33 14.33
N LEU A 594 -26.29 -28.15 15.56
CA LEU A 594 -26.89 -26.90 16.03
C LEU A 594 -25.91 -25.72 16.01
#